data_AF-A0AA50E1Z3-F1
#
_entry.id   AF-A0AA50E1Z3-F1
#
_cell.length_a   1.000
_cell.length_b   1.000
_cell.length_c   1.000
_cell.angle_alpha   90.00
_cell.angle_beta   90.00
_cell.angle_gamma   90.00
#
_symmetry.space_group_name_H-M   'P 1'
#
loop_
_entity.id
_entity.type
_entity.pdbx_description
1 polymer ?
#
loop_
_entity_poly.entity_id
_entity_poly.type
_entity_poly.pdbx_seq_one_letter_code
_entity_poly.pdbx_strand_id
1 'polypeptide(L)'
;MMKLSQWLGLACLAMAAYVAWEIRQLLLLLFLAIVLSTALNRLVKQLQTWGIKRPLALAITLITVTVAVVLFFLLVIPPFWEQLQILIGSLPKVGDRLENFFEDWHDRMEVKFFSQAFSVDDLPDSISALRANALSSLINLFSNSVTAVLQIIFILAIAVMMLLSPQAYRQGTLKLFPSFYRRRADEILTQSESSLGNWLTGIVINSFLSPVSAALGYGYCKLN
;
A
#
# COMPACT_ATOMS: atom_id res chain seq x y z
N MET A 1 30.78 37.26 -8.04
CA MET A 1 29.35 37.57 -7.76
C MET A 1 28.49 36.71 -8.68
N MET A 2 27.59 35.90 -8.12
CA MET A 2 26.67 35.09 -8.94
C MET A 2 25.73 36.00 -9.73
N LYS A 3 25.51 35.68 -11.00
CA LYS A 3 24.64 36.48 -11.89
C LYS A 3 23.18 36.32 -11.45
N LEU A 4 22.37 37.39 -11.58
CA LEU A 4 20.94 37.39 -11.22
C LEU A 4 20.14 36.23 -11.87
N SER A 5 20.53 35.83 -13.09
CA SER A 5 19.96 34.67 -13.79
C SER A 5 20.20 33.33 -13.08
N GLN A 6 21.31 33.18 -12.35
CA GLN A 6 21.62 31.97 -11.58
C GLN A 6 20.76 31.88 -10.33
N TRP A 7 20.47 33.01 -9.67
CA TRP A 7 19.55 33.08 -8.53
C TRP A 7 18.10 32.74 -8.93
N LEU A 8 17.63 33.27 -10.07
CA LEU A 8 16.32 32.91 -10.63
C LEU A 8 16.24 31.42 -10.99
N GLY A 9 17.29 30.86 -11.58
CA GLY A 9 17.35 29.43 -11.88
C GLY A 9 17.30 28.56 -10.63
N LEU A 10 18.03 28.94 -9.58
CA LEU A 10 18.07 28.22 -8.30
C LEU A 10 16.71 28.31 -7.58
N ALA A 11 16.07 29.48 -7.57
CA ALA A 11 14.73 29.66 -7.00
C ALA A 11 13.67 28.82 -7.74
N CYS A 12 13.73 28.79 -9.08
CA CYS A 12 12.84 27.96 -9.88
C CYS A 12 13.03 26.46 -9.60
N LEU A 13 14.29 26.01 -9.48
CA LEU A 13 14.61 24.62 -9.15
C LEU A 13 14.14 24.25 -7.73
N ALA A 14 14.33 25.14 -6.75
CA ALA A 14 13.85 24.93 -5.38
C ALA A 14 12.32 24.85 -5.33
N MET A 15 11.61 25.71 -6.07
CA MET A 15 10.15 25.67 -6.15
C MET A 15 9.66 24.37 -6.82
N ALA A 16 10.30 23.93 -7.91
CA ALA A 16 9.98 22.66 -8.55
C ALA A 16 10.21 21.47 -7.60
N ALA A 17 11.31 21.48 -6.84
CA ALA A 17 11.60 20.44 -5.85
C ALA A 17 10.58 20.44 -4.69
N TYR A 18 10.16 21.62 -4.23
CA TYR A 18 9.12 21.76 -3.20
C TYR A 18 7.78 21.19 -3.67
N VAL A 19 7.34 21.56 -4.88
CA VAL A 19 6.12 21.00 -5.48
C VAL A 19 6.23 19.47 -5.60
N ALA A 20 7.37 18.95 -6.08
CA ALA A 20 7.59 17.51 -6.19
C ALA A 20 7.55 16.79 -4.83
N TRP A 21 8.05 17.42 -3.76
CA TRP A 21 8.01 16.89 -2.40
C TRP A 21 6.58 16.82 -1.84
N GLU A 22 5.76 17.81 -2.17
CA GLU A 22 4.35 17.89 -1.79
C GLU A 22 3.55 16.77 -2.46
N ILE A 23 3.77 16.55 -3.76
CA ILE A 23 3.08 15.50 -4.53
C ILE A 23 3.79 14.15 -4.50
N ARG A 24 4.76 13.93 -3.60
CA ARG A 24 5.59 12.70 -3.58
C ARG A 24 4.76 11.43 -3.56
N GLN A 25 3.62 11.45 -2.87
CA GLN A 25 2.72 10.30 -2.82
C GLN A 25 2.17 9.98 -4.21
N LEU A 26 1.67 10.98 -4.94
CA LEU A 26 1.20 10.78 -6.32
C LEU A 26 2.31 10.31 -7.25
N LEU A 27 3.53 10.84 -7.08
CA LEU A 27 4.71 10.38 -7.84
C LEU A 27 5.04 8.91 -7.55
N LEU A 28 4.95 8.48 -6.28
CA LEU A 28 5.17 7.09 -5.90
C LEU A 28 4.09 6.16 -6.45
N LEU A 29 2.82 6.57 -6.43
CA LEU A 29 1.74 5.80 -7.06
C LEU A 29 1.96 5.66 -8.57
N LEU A 30 2.33 6.75 -9.24
CA LEU A 30 2.61 6.74 -10.67
C LEU A 30 3.82 5.87 -10.99
N PHE A 31 4.88 5.97 -10.20
CA PHE A 31 6.05 5.09 -10.31
C PHE A 31 5.67 3.62 -10.16
N LEU A 32 4.86 3.27 -9.16
CA LEU A 32 4.41 1.90 -8.95
C LEU A 32 3.52 1.42 -10.10
N ALA A 33 2.69 2.28 -10.67
CA ALA A 33 1.90 1.98 -11.86
C ALA A 33 2.76 1.72 -13.09
N ILE A 34 3.85 2.49 -13.30
CA ILE A 34 4.83 2.24 -14.37
C ILE A 34 5.47 0.88 -14.18
N VAL A 35 5.96 0.59 -12.97
CA VAL A 35 6.60 -0.69 -12.62
C VAL A 35 5.64 -1.86 -12.88
N LEU A 36 4.39 -1.74 -12.44
CA LEU A 36 3.36 -2.74 -12.68
C LEU A 36 3.05 -2.89 -14.18
N SER A 37 2.93 -1.79 -14.92
CA SER A 37 2.71 -1.81 -16.37
C SER A 37 3.85 -2.52 -17.11
N THR A 38 5.10 -2.26 -16.75
CA THR A 38 6.28 -2.97 -17.28
C THR A 38 6.23 -4.47 -16.95
N ALA A 39 5.81 -4.84 -15.74
CA ALA A 39 5.63 -6.23 -15.34
C ALA A 39 4.57 -6.93 -16.23
N LEU A 40 3.40 -6.31 -16.40
CA LEU A 40 2.34 -6.82 -17.26
C LEU A 40 2.78 -6.91 -18.73
N ASN A 41 3.53 -5.93 -19.23
CA ASN A 41 4.09 -5.95 -20.58
C ASN A 41 5.06 -7.13 -20.76
N ARG A 42 5.85 -7.48 -19.73
CA ARG A 42 6.71 -8.68 -19.74
C ARG A 42 5.87 -9.97 -19.85
N LEU A 43 4.75 -10.07 -19.12
CA LEU A 43 3.82 -11.20 -19.25
C LEU A 43 3.23 -11.30 -20.66
N VAL A 44 2.81 -10.17 -21.24
CA VAL A 44 2.30 -10.11 -22.62
C VAL A 44 3.36 -10.57 -23.62
N LYS A 45 4.62 -10.15 -23.47
CA LYS A 45 5.73 -10.60 -24.33
C LYS A 45 6.01 -12.10 -24.17
N GLN A 46 5.95 -12.64 -22.95
CA GLN A 46 6.08 -14.09 -22.71
C GLN A 46 4.96 -14.87 -23.42
N LEU A 47 3.71 -14.43 -23.33
CA LEU A 47 2.60 -15.03 -24.06
C LEU A 47 2.81 -14.97 -25.59
N GLN A 48 3.39 -13.88 -26.10
CA GLN A 48 3.76 -13.77 -27.53
C GLN A 48 4.84 -14.77 -27.94
N THR A 49 5.82 -15.06 -27.06
CA THR A 49 6.84 -16.09 -27.36
C THR A 49 6.25 -17.50 -27.48
N TRP A 50 5.06 -17.73 -26.92
CA TRP A 50 4.29 -18.97 -27.11
C TRP A 50 3.44 -18.98 -28.38
N GLY A 51 3.60 -17.99 -29.28
CA GLY A 51 2.90 -17.92 -30.57
C GLY A 51 1.57 -17.16 -30.54
N ILE A 52 1.18 -16.55 -29.42
CA ILE A 52 -0.09 -15.82 -29.29
C ILE A 52 0.04 -14.43 -29.94
N LYS A 53 -0.92 -14.06 -30.79
CA LYS A 53 -0.97 -12.72 -31.42
C LYS A 53 -1.09 -11.62 -30.35
N ARG A 54 -0.42 -10.48 -30.54
CA ARG A 54 -0.41 -9.35 -29.60
C ARG A 54 -1.77 -8.95 -28.99
N PRO A 55 -2.88 -8.79 -29.77
CA PRO A 55 -4.16 -8.42 -29.17
C PRO A 55 -4.74 -9.51 -28.25
N LEU A 56 -4.53 -10.79 -28.57
CA LEU A 56 -4.94 -11.91 -27.72
C LEU A 56 -4.09 -11.98 -26.44
N ALA A 57 -2.78 -11.79 -26.56
CA ALA A 57 -1.88 -11.77 -25.39
C ALA A 57 -2.25 -10.64 -24.41
N LEU A 58 -2.61 -9.46 -24.93
CA LEU A 58 -3.13 -8.34 -24.14
C LEU A 58 -4.46 -8.71 -23.47
N ALA A 59 -5.43 -9.25 -24.22
CA ALA A 59 -6.72 -9.65 -23.67
C ALA A 59 -6.57 -10.69 -22.54
N ILE A 60 -5.75 -11.72 -22.75
CA ILE A 60 -5.47 -12.74 -21.73
C ILE A 60 -4.88 -12.10 -20.48
N THR A 61 -3.89 -11.21 -20.63
CA THR A 61 -3.25 -10.56 -19.48
C THR A 61 -4.24 -9.68 -18.72
N LEU A 62 -5.11 -8.94 -19.41
CA LEU A 62 -6.15 -8.12 -18.78
C LEU A 62 -7.18 -8.98 -18.04
N ILE A 63 -7.60 -10.11 -18.62
CA ILE A 63 -8.49 -11.06 -17.96
C ILE A 63 -7.81 -11.62 -16.72
N THR A 64 -6.55 -12.06 -16.80
CA THR A 64 -5.79 -12.58 -15.67
C THR A 64 -5.69 -11.55 -14.53
N VAL A 65 -5.37 -10.29 -14.85
CA VAL A 65 -5.33 -9.20 -13.85
C VAL A 65 -6.71 -8.98 -13.23
N THR A 66 -7.77 -8.94 -14.04
CA THR A 66 -9.13 -8.74 -13.55
C THR A 66 -9.56 -9.86 -12.61
N VAL A 67 -9.31 -11.12 -12.99
CA VAL A 67 -9.59 -12.30 -12.17
C VAL A 67 -8.78 -12.25 -10.86
N ALA A 68 -7.49 -11.91 -10.93
CA ALA A 68 -6.64 -11.78 -9.73
C ALA A 68 -7.17 -10.71 -8.77
N VAL A 69 -7.65 -9.57 -9.27
CA VAL A 69 -8.24 -8.50 -8.46
C VAL A 69 -9.54 -8.95 -7.81
N VAL A 70 -10.45 -9.57 -8.58
CA VAL A 70 -11.72 -10.08 -8.04
C VAL A 70 -11.46 -11.14 -6.98
N LEU A 71 -10.53 -12.08 -7.24
CA LEU A 71 -10.17 -13.12 -6.30
C LEU A 71 -9.53 -12.55 -5.03
N PHE A 72 -8.68 -11.52 -5.15
CA PHE A 72 -8.11 -10.80 -4.01
C PHE A 72 -9.22 -10.21 -3.13
N PHE A 73 -10.19 -9.49 -3.71
CA PHE A 73 -11.29 -8.93 -2.93
C PHE A 73 -12.18 -10.01 -2.31
N LEU A 74 -12.45 -11.11 -3.01
CA LEU A 74 -13.23 -12.22 -2.48
C LEU A 74 -12.51 -12.98 -1.35
N LEU A 75 -11.18 -13.07 -1.36
CA LEU A 75 -10.43 -13.74 -0.28
C LEU A 75 -10.15 -12.81 0.90
N VAL A 76 -9.94 -11.51 0.66
CA VAL A 76 -9.49 -10.56 1.68
C VAL A 76 -10.66 -9.90 2.40
N ILE A 77 -11.73 -9.53 1.70
CA ILE A 77 -12.87 -8.83 2.31
C ILE A 77 -13.59 -9.67 3.37
N PRO A 78 -13.93 -10.97 3.14
CA PRO A 78 -14.67 -11.76 4.13
C PRO A 78 -13.97 -11.91 5.49
N PRO A 79 -12.70 -12.36 5.57
CA PRO A 79 -12.02 -12.49 6.86
C PRO A 79 -11.80 -11.13 7.51
N PHE A 80 -11.65 -10.06 6.71
CA PHE A 80 -11.56 -8.70 7.24
C PHE A 80 -12.88 -8.27 7.92
N TRP A 81 -14.03 -8.59 7.32
CA TRP A 81 -15.34 -8.32 7.91
C TRP A 81 -15.56 -9.09 9.22
N GLU A 82 -15.21 -10.37 9.25
CA GLU A 82 -15.29 -11.20 10.46
C GLU A 82 -14.37 -10.66 11.57
N GLN A 83 -13.14 -10.28 11.23
CA GLN A 83 -12.19 -9.68 12.17
C GLN A 83 -12.71 -8.35 12.75
N LEU A 84 -13.33 -7.51 11.90
CA LEU A 84 -13.95 -6.27 12.36
C LEU A 84 -15.13 -6.54 13.29
N GLN A 85 -15.99 -7.50 12.99
CA GLN A 85 -17.11 -7.87 13.86
C GLN A 85 -16.63 -8.41 15.21
N ILE A 86 -15.58 -9.24 15.23
CA ILE A 86 -14.99 -9.72 16.47
C ILE A 86 -14.43 -8.55 17.28
N LEU A 87 -13.73 -7.61 16.64
CA LEU A 87 -13.12 -6.46 17.31
C LEU A 87 -14.18 -5.50 17.89
N ILE A 88 -15.24 -5.19 17.11
CA ILE A 88 -16.40 -4.40 17.57
C ILE A 88 -17.18 -5.14 18.66
N GLY A 89 -17.33 -6.46 18.55
CA GLY A 89 -18.08 -7.28 19.51
C GLY A 89 -17.32 -7.60 20.80
N SER A 90 -15.99 -7.47 20.81
CA SER A 90 -15.15 -7.66 22.00
C SER A 90 -14.86 -6.35 22.74
N LEU A 91 -15.00 -5.20 22.08
CA LEU A 91 -14.96 -3.86 22.69
C LEU A 91 -15.86 -3.68 23.93
N PRO A 92 -17.16 -4.01 23.89
CA PRO A 92 -18.00 -3.91 25.08
C PRO A 92 -17.59 -4.91 26.16
N LYS A 93 -17.19 -6.14 25.79
CA LYS A 93 -16.76 -7.19 26.73
C LYS A 93 -15.49 -6.85 27.50
N VAL A 94 -14.61 -6.02 26.96
CA VAL A 94 -13.44 -5.49 27.68
C VAL A 94 -13.88 -4.41 28.68
N GLY A 95 -14.85 -3.56 28.31
CA GLY A 95 -15.47 -2.60 29.23
C GLY A 95 -16.16 -3.28 30.40
N ASP A 96 -17.03 -4.25 30.12
CA ASP A 96 -17.79 -4.97 31.15
C ASP A 96 -16.87 -5.79 32.06
N ARG A 97 -15.79 -6.39 31.54
CA ARG A 97 -14.80 -7.10 32.37
C ARG A 97 -13.98 -6.17 33.24
N LEU A 98 -13.70 -4.95 32.79
CA LEU A 98 -13.04 -3.94 33.63
C LEU A 98 -13.98 -3.48 34.73
N GLU A 99 -15.24 -3.18 34.41
CA GLU A 99 -16.26 -2.76 35.37
C GLU A 99 -16.51 -3.85 36.43
N ASN A 100 -16.71 -5.10 36.00
CA ASN A 100 -16.84 -6.24 36.92
C ASN A 100 -15.54 -6.52 37.69
N PHE A 101 -14.35 -6.34 37.10
CA PHE A 101 -13.10 -6.50 37.84
C PHE A 101 -12.96 -5.41 38.91
N PHE A 102 -13.35 -4.16 38.63
CA PHE A 102 -13.34 -3.08 39.60
C PHE A 102 -14.40 -3.26 40.70
N GLU A 103 -15.62 -3.72 40.37
CA GLU A 103 -16.64 -4.06 41.36
C GLU A 103 -16.21 -5.23 42.24
N ASP A 104 -15.70 -6.31 41.66
CA ASP A 104 -15.27 -7.50 42.41
C ASP A 104 -13.98 -7.23 43.22
N TRP A 105 -13.15 -6.25 42.80
CA TRP A 105 -12.01 -5.76 43.59
C TRP A 105 -12.46 -4.80 44.71
N HIS A 106 -13.50 -3.99 44.47
CA HIS A 106 -14.11 -3.11 45.47
C HIS A 106 -14.83 -3.90 46.56
N ASP A 107 -15.55 -4.97 46.19
CA ASP A 107 -16.31 -5.81 47.13
C ASP A 107 -15.39 -6.73 47.97
N ARG A 108 -14.21 -7.10 47.43
CA ARG A 108 -13.19 -7.88 48.15
C ARG A 108 -12.28 -7.04 49.04
N MET A 109 -12.22 -5.73 48.85
CA MET A 109 -11.43 -4.81 49.67
C MET A 109 -12.37 -3.82 50.38
N GLU A 110 -12.73 -4.11 51.64
CA GLU A 110 -13.40 -3.18 52.57
C GLU A 110 -12.51 -1.95 52.92
N VAL A 111 -11.90 -1.32 51.92
CA VAL A 111 -11.00 -0.20 52.12
C VAL A 111 -11.79 1.08 51.95
N LYS A 112 -12.49 1.46 53.02
CA LYS A 112 -13.08 2.79 53.27
C LYS A 112 -12.09 3.97 53.11
N PHE A 113 -10.82 3.71 52.78
CA PHE A 113 -9.77 4.71 52.59
C PHE A 113 -9.57 5.17 51.12
N PHE A 114 -10.13 4.47 50.12
CA PHE A 114 -9.90 4.82 48.70
C PHE A 114 -10.98 5.70 48.07
N SER A 115 -12.10 5.94 48.73
CA SER A 115 -13.20 6.78 48.23
C SER A 115 -12.84 8.27 48.06
N GLN A 116 -11.67 8.70 48.55
CA GLN A 116 -11.23 10.10 48.48
C GLN A 116 -10.04 10.32 47.55
N ALA A 117 -9.38 9.25 47.06
CA ALA A 117 -8.24 9.34 46.14
C ALA A 117 -8.61 9.01 44.69
N PHE A 118 -9.74 8.34 44.47
CA PHE A 118 -10.26 8.02 43.14
C PHE A 118 -11.77 8.32 43.14
N SER A 119 -12.13 9.54 42.74
CA SER A 119 -13.52 9.93 42.56
C SER A 119 -14.14 9.00 41.52
N VAL A 120 -15.16 8.24 41.94
CA VAL A 120 -15.94 7.34 41.07
C VAL A 120 -16.67 8.11 39.96
N ASP A 121 -16.74 9.45 40.07
CA ASP A 121 -17.29 10.35 39.06
C ASP A 121 -16.38 10.57 37.83
N ASP A 122 -15.06 10.29 37.90
CA ASP A 122 -14.11 10.45 36.76
C ASP A 122 -13.83 9.13 35.99
N LEU A 123 -14.30 8.00 36.53
CA LEU A 123 -14.24 6.68 35.90
C LEU A 123 -15.09 6.56 34.61
N PRO A 124 -16.32 7.12 34.53
CA PRO A 124 -17.10 7.16 33.30
C PRO A 124 -16.38 7.89 32.16
N ASP A 125 -15.65 8.95 32.48
CA ASP A 125 -14.91 9.76 31.50
C ASP A 125 -13.67 9.03 30.97
N SER A 126 -12.98 8.26 31.81
CA SER A 126 -11.83 7.45 31.39
C SER A 126 -12.25 6.24 30.52
N ILE A 127 -13.35 5.58 30.87
CA ILE A 127 -13.90 4.45 30.10
C ILE A 127 -14.51 4.94 28.78
N SER A 128 -15.19 6.08 28.78
CA SER A 128 -15.72 6.68 27.56
C SER A 128 -14.60 7.18 26.64
N ALA A 129 -13.51 7.74 27.18
CA ALA A 129 -12.32 8.10 26.41
C ALA A 129 -11.63 6.88 25.78
N LEU A 130 -11.52 5.75 26.50
CA LEU A 130 -11.00 4.49 25.95
C LEU A 130 -11.89 3.94 24.82
N ARG A 131 -13.21 3.98 24.99
CA ARG A 131 -14.18 3.61 23.94
C ARG A 131 -14.08 4.54 22.72
N ALA A 132 -13.96 5.84 22.93
CA ALA A 132 -13.80 6.83 21.86
C ALA A 132 -12.47 6.65 21.10
N ASN A 133 -11.37 6.40 21.81
CA ASN A 133 -10.06 6.13 21.22
C ASN A 133 -10.04 4.83 20.41
N ALA A 134 -10.66 3.76 20.93
CA ALA A 134 -10.79 2.52 20.18
C ALA A 134 -11.68 2.68 18.94
N LEU A 135 -12.81 3.36 19.05
CA LEU A 135 -13.69 3.65 17.91
C LEU A 135 -12.98 4.51 16.85
N SER A 136 -12.25 5.54 17.26
CA SER A 136 -11.45 6.36 16.34
C SER A 136 -10.34 5.56 15.65
N SER A 137 -9.71 4.62 16.35
CA SER A 137 -8.71 3.71 15.78
C SER A 137 -9.34 2.78 14.74
N LEU A 138 -10.53 2.25 15.00
CA LEU A 138 -11.29 1.44 14.02
C LEU A 138 -11.67 2.25 12.79
N ILE A 139 -12.18 3.48 12.98
CA ILE A 139 -12.53 4.37 11.87
C ILE A 139 -11.29 4.73 11.05
N ASN A 140 -10.15 5.00 11.71
CA ASN A 140 -8.88 5.27 11.03
C ASN A 140 -8.37 4.05 10.25
N LEU A 141 -8.44 2.85 10.83
CA LEU A 141 -8.09 1.62 10.13
C LEU A 141 -8.98 1.40 8.89
N PHE A 142 -10.29 1.58 9.04
CA PHE A 142 -11.23 1.45 7.93
C PHE A 142 -10.96 2.50 6.84
N SER A 143 -10.78 3.76 7.22
CA SER A 143 -10.46 4.86 6.31
C SER A 143 -9.15 4.62 5.56
N ASN A 144 -8.11 4.15 6.25
CA ASN A 144 -6.83 3.79 5.65
C ASN A 144 -6.96 2.61 4.68
N SER A 145 -7.75 1.59 5.03
CA SER A 145 -8.02 0.45 4.15
C SER A 145 -8.77 0.87 2.89
N VAL A 146 -9.82 1.68 3.01
CA VAL A 146 -10.56 2.22 1.86
C VAL A 146 -9.63 3.06 0.98
N THR A 147 -8.81 3.92 1.59
CA THR A 147 -7.81 4.71 0.88
C THR A 147 -6.82 3.82 0.14
N ALA A 148 -6.29 2.77 0.78
CA ALA A 148 -5.37 1.82 0.16
C ALA A 148 -6.03 1.08 -1.03
N VAL A 149 -7.28 0.65 -0.90
CA VAL A 149 -8.06 0.03 -1.98
C VAL A 149 -8.19 1.00 -3.17
N LEU A 150 -8.56 2.25 -2.92
CA LEU A 150 -8.66 3.27 -3.97
C LEU A 150 -7.31 3.53 -4.65
N GLN A 151 -6.22 3.59 -3.88
CA GLN A 151 -4.87 3.73 -4.43
C GLN A 151 -4.48 2.54 -5.32
N ILE A 152 -4.77 1.31 -4.89
CA ILE A 152 -4.53 0.10 -5.69
C ILE A 152 -5.33 0.14 -6.99
N ILE A 153 -6.61 0.51 -6.93
CA ILE A 153 -7.45 0.67 -8.12
C ILE A 153 -6.87 1.73 -9.06
N PHE A 154 -6.42 2.86 -8.53
CA PHE A 154 -5.81 3.94 -9.31
C PHE A 154 -4.50 3.50 -9.99
N ILE A 155 -3.62 2.84 -9.24
CA ILE A 155 -2.39 2.22 -9.77
C ILE A 155 -2.73 1.28 -10.92
N LEU A 156 -3.72 0.40 -10.72
CA LEU A 156 -4.10 -0.61 -11.69
C LEU A 156 -4.71 0.02 -12.95
N ALA A 157 -5.55 1.04 -12.79
CA ALA A 157 -6.12 1.81 -13.89
C ALA A 157 -5.01 2.45 -14.74
N ILE A 158 -4.06 3.15 -14.12
CA ILE A 158 -2.93 3.75 -14.83
C ILE A 158 -2.08 2.68 -15.50
N ALA A 159 -1.76 1.59 -14.79
CA ALA A 159 -0.93 0.52 -15.33
C ALA A 159 -1.55 -0.12 -16.58
N VAL A 160 -2.87 -0.37 -16.56
CA VAL A 160 -3.65 -0.88 -17.69
C VAL A 160 -3.69 0.13 -18.83
N MET A 161 -3.95 1.41 -18.55
CA MET A 161 -3.93 2.47 -19.57
C MET A 161 -2.56 2.56 -20.26
N MET A 162 -1.47 2.49 -19.50
CA MET A 162 -0.10 2.45 -20.02
C MET A 162 0.18 1.18 -20.83
N LEU A 163 -0.35 0.03 -20.39
CA LEU A 163 -0.17 -1.25 -21.08
C LEU A 163 -0.87 -1.28 -22.45
N LEU A 164 -2.05 -0.66 -22.55
CA LEU A 164 -2.81 -0.57 -23.81
C LEU A 164 -2.08 0.27 -24.86
N SER A 165 -1.39 1.33 -24.45
CA SER A 165 -0.76 2.30 -25.38
C SER A 165 0.61 2.79 -24.91
N PRO A 166 1.62 1.91 -24.75
CA PRO A 166 2.90 2.26 -24.12
C PRO A 166 3.67 3.35 -24.89
N GLN A 167 3.51 3.40 -26.21
CA GLN A 167 4.17 4.39 -27.07
C GLN A 167 3.70 5.82 -26.82
N ALA A 168 2.40 6.02 -26.56
CA ALA A 168 1.83 7.35 -26.34
C ALA A 168 2.38 7.98 -25.05
N TYR A 169 2.44 7.19 -23.97
CA TYR A 169 3.01 7.63 -22.71
C TYR A 169 4.51 7.91 -22.81
N ARG A 170 5.27 7.02 -23.46
CA ARG A 170 6.72 7.20 -23.66
C ARG A 170 7.05 8.45 -24.46
N GLN A 171 6.32 8.71 -25.54
CA GLN A 171 6.47 9.94 -26.32
C GLN A 171 6.06 11.19 -25.54
N GLY A 172 5.04 11.09 -24.68
CA GLY A 172 4.66 12.15 -23.75
C GLY A 172 5.82 12.52 -22.82
N THR A 173 6.46 11.53 -22.19
CA THR A 173 7.60 11.76 -21.30
C THR A 173 8.80 12.36 -22.03
N LEU A 174 9.07 11.90 -23.26
CA LEU A 174 10.16 12.42 -24.09
C LEU A 174 9.95 13.88 -24.52
N LYS A 175 8.71 14.38 -24.56
CA LYS A 175 8.43 15.79 -24.86
C LYS A 175 8.85 16.75 -23.74
N LEU A 176 8.96 16.26 -22.50
CA LEU A 176 9.47 17.04 -21.37
C LEU A 176 10.97 17.32 -21.50
N PHE A 177 11.69 16.51 -22.29
CA PHE A 177 13.10 16.71 -22.54
C PHE A 177 13.33 17.59 -23.79
N PRO A 178 14.31 18.51 -23.73
CA PRO A 178 14.72 19.28 -24.90
C PRO A 178 15.17 18.37 -26.05
N SER A 179 14.93 18.81 -27.29
CA SER A 179 15.10 18.00 -28.52
C SER A 179 16.46 17.32 -28.64
N PHE A 180 17.53 18.00 -28.22
CA PHE A 180 18.90 17.50 -28.24
C PHE A 180 19.13 16.28 -27.35
N TYR A 181 18.41 16.16 -26.24
CA TYR A 181 18.57 15.07 -25.27
C TYR A 181 17.58 13.92 -25.44
N ARG A 182 16.59 14.05 -26.34
CA ARG A 182 15.53 13.03 -26.52
C ARG A 182 16.06 11.63 -26.80
N ARG A 183 17.10 11.50 -27.64
CA ARG A 183 17.68 10.20 -27.98
C ARG A 183 18.37 9.54 -26.78
N ARG A 184 19.15 10.31 -26.01
CA ARG A 184 19.78 9.81 -24.77
C ARG A 184 18.74 9.48 -23.70
N ALA A 185 17.71 10.30 -23.55
CA ALA A 185 16.61 10.04 -22.62
C ALA A 185 15.86 8.74 -22.99
N ASP A 186 15.63 8.50 -24.28
CA ASP A 186 15.00 7.28 -24.80
C ASP A 186 15.81 6.02 -24.46
N GLU A 187 17.12 6.07 -24.64
CA GLU A 187 18.05 4.99 -24.29
C GLU A 187 18.02 4.69 -22.78
N ILE A 188 18.12 5.73 -21.94
CA ILE A 188 18.08 5.59 -20.47
C ILE A 188 16.73 5.02 -19.99
N LEU A 189 15.62 5.48 -20.55
CA LEU A 189 14.29 4.98 -20.20
C LEU A 189 14.15 3.50 -20.57
N THR A 190 14.67 3.09 -21.72
CA THR A 190 14.64 1.68 -22.17
C THR A 190 15.49 0.80 -21.26
N GLN A 191 16.69 1.26 -20.89
CA GLN A 191 17.55 0.53 -19.97
C GLN A 191 16.90 0.40 -18.60
N SER A 192 16.27 1.48 -18.10
CA SER A 192 15.53 1.49 -16.84
C SER A 192 14.35 0.51 -16.87
N GLU A 193 13.57 0.46 -17.96
CA GLU A 193 12.48 -0.51 -18.13
C GLU A 193 12.99 -1.96 -18.04
N SER A 194 14.10 -2.26 -18.72
CA SER A 194 14.72 -3.59 -18.71
C SER A 194 15.26 -3.98 -17.33
N SER A 195 15.97 -3.05 -16.67
CA SER A 195 16.49 -3.22 -15.32
C SER A 195 15.38 -3.41 -14.30
N LEU A 196 14.31 -2.60 -14.36
CA LEU A 196 13.13 -2.75 -13.50
C LEU A 196 12.45 -4.09 -13.72
N GLY A 197 12.29 -4.52 -14.98
CA GLY A 197 11.73 -5.81 -15.32
C GLY A 197 12.53 -6.96 -14.71
N ASN A 198 13.86 -6.91 -14.77
CA ASN A 198 14.74 -7.94 -14.21
C ASN A 198 14.76 -7.92 -12.68
N TRP A 199 14.77 -6.74 -12.07
CA TRP A 199 14.65 -6.57 -10.63
C TRP A 199 13.33 -7.15 -10.09
N LEU A 200 12.21 -6.89 -10.77
CA LEU A 200 10.90 -7.48 -10.45
C LEU A 200 10.92 -9.01 -10.50
N THR A 201 11.56 -9.59 -11.53
CA THR A 201 11.71 -11.05 -11.59
C THR A 201 12.50 -11.57 -10.39
N GLY A 202 13.55 -10.86 -9.96
CA GLY A 202 14.28 -11.16 -8.74
C GLY A 202 13.42 -11.09 -7.48
N ILE A 203 12.56 -10.06 -7.35
CA ILE A 203 11.61 -9.95 -6.23
C ILE A 203 10.67 -11.14 -6.19
N VAL A 204 10.07 -11.51 -7.33
CA VAL A 204 9.13 -12.63 -7.39
C VAL A 204 9.81 -13.92 -6.93
N ILE A 205 11.02 -14.21 -7.43
CA ILE A 205 11.81 -15.37 -7.01
C ILE A 205 12.08 -15.32 -5.50
N ASN A 206 12.50 -14.18 -4.98
CA ASN A 206 12.79 -14.02 -3.55
C ASN A 206 11.55 -14.21 -2.68
N SER A 207 10.41 -13.66 -3.10
CA SER A 207 9.13 -13.78 -2.40
C SER A 207 8.62 -15.22 -2.33
N PHE A 208 8.93 -16.06 -3.31
CA PHE A 208 8.63 -17.50 -3.24
C PHE A 208 9.65 -18.27 -2.40
N LEU A 209 10.92 -17.86 -2.41
CA LEU A 209 11.98 -18.53 -1.67
C LEU A 209 11.90 -18.28 -0.15
N SER A 210 11.50 -17.06 0.27
CA SER A 210 11.42 -16.70 1.68
C SER A 210 10.48 -17.62 2.49
N PRO A 211 9.23 -17.90 2.10
CA PRO A 211 8.35 -18.83 2.84
C PRO A 211 8.90 -20.26 2.90
N VAL A 212 9.54 -20.74 1.83
CA VAL A 212 10.14 -22.09 1.78
C VAL A 212 11.28 -22.20 2.79
N SER A 213 12.15 -21.18 2.85
CA SER A 213 13.25 -21.14 3.82
C SER A 213 12.75 -21.12 5.28
N ALA A 214 11.69 -20.35 5.55
CA ALA A 214 11.08 -20.28 6.87
C ALA A 214 10.42 -21.61 7.26
N ALA A 215 9.74 -22.28 6.33
CA ALA A 215 9.12 -23.58 6.55
C ALA A 215 10.16 -24.66 6.89
N LEU A 216 11.29 -24.69 6.18
CA LEU A 216 12.40 -25.60 6.48
C LEU A 216 12.99 -25.31 7.87
N GLY A 217 13.23 -24.04 8.20
CA GLY A 217 13.73 -23.65 9.53
C GLY A 217 12.80 -24.07 10.68
N TYR A 218 11.49 -23.88 10.51
CA TYR A 218 10.51 -24.34 11.51
C TYR A 218 10.47 -25.86 11.61
N GLY A 219 10.63 -26.57 10.49
CA GLY A 219 10.75 -28.04 10.46
C GLY A 219 11.95 -28.55 11.27
N TYR A 220 13.14 -27.95 11.08
CA TYR A 220 14.35 -28.32 11.82
C TYR A 220 14.24 -28.03 13.32
N CYS A 221 13.61 -26.92 13.72
CA CYS A 221 13.43 -26.58 15.14
C CYS A 221 12.41 -27.47 15.87
N LYS A 222 11.53 -28.16 15.13
CA LYS A 222 10.55 -29.09 15.72
C LYS A 222 11.09 -30.52 15.86
N LEU A 223 12.21 -30.83 15.20
CA LEU A 223 12.86 -32.15 15.23
C LEU A 223 14.00 -32.28 16.26
N ASN A 224 14.43 -31.15 16.84
CA ASN A 224 15.39 -31.07 17.95
C ASN A 224 14.68 -30.60 19.22
#